data_AF-A0A932WQI2-F1
#
_entry.id   AF-A0A932WQI2-F1
#
_cell.length_a   1.000
_cell.length_b   1.000
_cell.length_c   1.000
_cell.angle_alpha   90.00
_cell.angle_beta   90.00
_cell.angle_gamma   90.00
#
_symmetry.space_group_name_H-M   'P 1'
#
loop_
_entity.id
_entity.type
_entity.pdbx_description
1 polymer ?
#
loop_
_entity_poly.entity_id
_entity_poly.type
_entity_poly.pdbx_seq_one_letter_code
_entity_poly.pdbx_strand_id
1 'polypeptide(L)'
;MLLLIALCGCDKGGGATAGGIAISRPLAVVVSCDTAGWIVPCGCSSKQAGGLPRRATHVLQIGVASDVLVADAGGAPGGKSPYDRKKFEYLLRGEAEIQTVAHNIGAAEAQLGAVELRRLQGELSAPFVSANVVDADGQNICPSHQLVARGDTRFVVVGVLSPKFATAGLKVADPAESSWRGSPRPTSSSEVPRARASLRAAQAPPCGGPRRIKASFSCISKSAPRMLPGTARSSSSGQTWRTMRRS
;
A
#
# COMPACT_ATOMS: atom_id res chain seq x y z
N MET A 1 12.99 53.77 -26.92
CA MET A 1 12.66 54.16 -25.54
C MET A 1 12.56 52.88 -24.74
N LEU A 2 13.66 52.54 -24.06
CA LEU A 2 13.92 51.25 -23.43
C LEU A 2 14.00 51.52 -21.93
N LEU A 3 13.06 50.97 -21.15
CA LEU A 3 12.97 51.17 -19.71
C LEU A 3 13.84 50.11 -19.02
N LEU A 4 14.98 50.55 -18.49
CA LEU A 4 15.84 49.80 -17.59
C LEU A 4 15.20 49.87 -16.18
N ILE A 5 14.88 48.73 -15.56
CA ILE A 5 14.53 48.68 -14.13
C ILE A 5 15.64 47.91 -13.42
N ALA A 6 16.47 48.68 -12.71
CA ALA A 6 17.39 48.18 -11.71
C ALA A 6 16.61 47.85 -10.43
N LEU A 7 16.72 46.62 -9.94
CA LEU A 7 16.24 46.22 -8.62
C LEU A 7 17.43 46.18 -7.67
N CYS A 8 17.63 47.27 -6.95
CA CYS A 8 18.34 47.28 -5.67
C CYS A 8 17.31 47.55 -4.57
N GLY A 9 17.32 46.74 -3.52
CA GLY A 9 16.46 46.95 -2.36
C GLY A 9 16.45 45.77 -1.40
N CYS A 10 17.54 45.60 -0.64
CA CYS A 10 17.49 44.86 0.62
C CYS A 10 16.98 45.79 1.71
N ASP A 11 15.73 45.61 2.13
CA ASP A 11 15.28 46.07 3.44
C ASP A 11 15.07 44.88 4.35
N LYS A 12 15.89 44.81 5.42
CA LYS A 12 15.63 44.02 6.62
C LYS A 12 14.47 44.69 7.39
N GLY A 13 13.26 44.55 6.86
CA GLY A 13 12.03 44.82 7.60
C GLY A 13 11.60 43.56 8.32
N GLY A 14 11.78 43.53 9.64
CA GLY A 14 11.22 42.50 10.53
C GLY A 14 9.70 42.53 10.50
N GLY A 15 9.10 41.96 9.46
CA GLY A 15 7.71 41.56 9.43
C GLY A 15 7.61 40.19 10.09
N ALA A 16 7.27 40.16 11.37
CA ALA A 16 6.66 38.99 11.96
C ALA A 16 5.38 38.71 11.17
N THR A 17 5.49 37.88 10.12
CA THR A 17 4.34 37.25 9.51
C THR A 17 3.62 36.55 10.64
N ALA A 18 2.44 37.05 10.98
CA ALA A 18 1.51 36.37 11.85
C ALA A 18 1.39 34.94 11.32
N GLY A 19 2.06 34.02 12.00
CA GLY A 19 2.00 32.60 11.73
C GLY A 19 0.58 32.18 12.03
N GLY A 20 -0.29 32.30 11.03
CA GLY A 20 -1.59 31.65 11.05
C GLY A 20 -1.32 30.20 11.38
N ILE A 21 -1.82 29.75 12.52
CA ILE A 21 -1.71 28.37 12.95
C ILE A 21 -2.36 27.56 11.84
N ALA A 22 -1.53 26.95 10.97
CA ALA A 22 -2.01 26.07 9.94
C ALA A 22 -2.72 24.93 10.68
N ILE A 23 -4.04 24.90 10.57
CA ILE A 23 -4.82 23.81 11.15
C ILE A 23 -4.50 22.56 10.32
N SER A 24 -3.55 21.78 10.82
CA SER A 24 -3.17 20.50 10.24
C SER A 24 -4.39 19.59 10.32
N ARG A 25 -4.85 19.10 9.17
CA ARG A 25 -5.89 18.06 9.13
C ARG A 25 -5.37 16.82 9.87
N PRO A 26 -6.23 16.05 10.56
CA PRO A 26 -5.83 14.78 11.12
C PRO A 26 -5.22 13.87 10.03
N LEU A 27 -4.21 13.08 10.38
CA LEU A 27 -3.65 12.08 9.48
C LEU A 27 -4.32 10.73 9.73
N ALA A 28 -4.76 10.08 8.65
CA ALA A 28 -5.18 8.69 8.64
C ALA A 28 -4.16 7.83 7.89
N VAL A 29 -3.73 6.73 8.50
CA VAL A 29 -2.91 5.70 7.85
C VAL A 29 -3.79 4.50 7.59
N VAL A 30 -3.97 4.15 6.31
CA VAL A 30 -4.75 3.00 5.87
C VAL A 30 -3.78 1.97 5.33
N VAL A 31 -3.82 0.76 5.90
CA VAL A 31 -2.93 -0.34 5.50
C VAL A 31 -3.77 -1.53 5.07
N SER A 32 -3.51 -2.07 3.88
CA SER A 32 -3.96 -3.42 3.50
C SER A 32 -2.80 -4.41 3.53
N CYS A 33 -3.14 -5.70 3.60
CA CYS A 33 -2.18 -6.79 3.50
C CYS A 33 -2.91 -8.07 3.09
N ASP A 34 -2.16 -9.08 2.68
CA ASP A 34 -2.63 -10.45 2.44
C ASP A 34 -3.88 -10.52 1.55
N THR A 35 -3.92 -9.69 0.51
CA THR A 35 -5.10 -9.56 -0.35
C THR A 35 -5.28 -10.74 -1.30
N ALA A 36 -4.29 -11.61 -1.46
CA ALA A 36 -4.36 -12.88 -2.21
C ALA A 36 -5.04 -12.78 -3.61
N GLY A 37 -4.93 -11.63 -4.27
CA GLY A 37 -5.49 -11.36 -5.59
C GLY A 37 -6.99 -11.04 -5.59
N TRP A 38 -7.59 -10.76 -4.43
CA TRP A 38 -9.01 -10.41 -4.29
C TRP A 38 -9.28 -8.96 -4.75
N ILE A 39 -9.39 -8.79 -6.07
CA ILE A 39 -9.77 -7.51 -6.69
C ILE A 39 -11.27 -7.25 -6.53
N VAL A 40 -12.09 -8.29 -6.71
CA VAL A 40 -13.56 -8.25 -6.57
C VAL A 40 -13.98 -9.06 -5.34
N PRO A 41 -15.11 -8.71 -4.69
CA PRO A 41 -15.61 -9.52 -3.59
C PRO A 41 -15.89 -10.96 -4.04
N CYS A 42 -15.58 -11.93 -3.18
CA CYS A 42 -15.90 -13.33 -3.47
C CYS A 42 -17.43 -13.49 -3.52
N GLY A 43 -17.97 -13.89 -4.68
CA GLY A 43 -19.41 -13.96 -4.94
C GLY A 43 -20.16 -15.06 -4.16
N CYS A 44 -19.50 -15.76 -3.24
CA CYS A 44 -20.00 -16.97 -2.59
C CYS A 44 -20.86 -16.72 -1.33
N SER A 45 -21.12 -15.47 -0.93
CA SER A 45 -21.95 -15.18 0.24
C SER A 45 -22.85 -13.96 0.03
N SER A 46 -24.00 -13.94 0.72
CA SER A 46 -24.94 -12.81 0.73
C SER A 46 -24.34 -11.51 1.29
N LYS A 47 -23.18 -11.59 1.97
CA LYS A 47 -22.41 -10.44 2.46
C LYS A 47 -21.07 -10.36 1.73
N GLN A 48 -21.12 -9.81 0.51
CA GLN A 48 -19.93 -9.48 -0.25
C GLN A 48 -19.11 -8.39 0.46
N ALA A 49 -17.97 -8.77 1.02
CA ALA A 49 -17.06 -7.88 1.73
C ALA A 49 -15.76 -7.67 0.95
N GLY A 50 -15.19 -6.46 1.04
CA GLY A 50 -13.88 -6.14 0.48
C GLY A 50 -13.88 -5.90 -1.03
N GLY A 51 -12.76 -6.22 -1.66
CA GLY A 51 -12.47 -5.85 -3.04
C GLY A 51 -11.90 -4.44 -3.16
N LEU A 52 -11.17 -4.22 -4.24
CA LEU A 52 -10.46 -2.98 -4.55
C LEU A 52 -11.40 -1.77 -4.69
N PRO A 53 -12.60 -1.86 -5.32
CA PRO A 53 -13.53 -0.72 -5.38
C PRO A 53 -14.01 -0.26 -3.99
N ARG A 54 -14.33 -1.20 -3.09
CA ARG A 54 -14.78 -0.84 -1.72
C ARG A 54 -13.66 -0.24 -0.90
N ARG A 55 -12.42 -0.73 -1.06
CA ARG A 55 -11.22 -0.10 -0.47
C ARG A 55 -11.08 1.34 -0.94
N ALA A 56 -11.20 1.60 -2.25
CA ALA A 56 -11.15 2.93 -2.81
C ALA A 56 -12.22 3.85 -2.19
N THR A 57 -13.48 3.41 -2.14
CA THR A 57 -14.56 4.18 -1.49
C THR A 57 -14.26 4.50 -0.04
N HIS A 58 -13.72 3.54 0.71
CA HIS A 58 -13.39 3.74 2.12
C HIS A 58 -12.28 4.79 2.30
N VAL A 59 -11.22 4.73 1.49
CA VAL A 59 -10.14 5.73 1.46
C VAL A 59 -10.69 7.11 1.13
N LEU A 60 -11.55 7.22 0.11
CA LEU A 60 -12.20 8.49 -0.28
C LEU A 60 -13.04 9.07 0.85
N GLN A 61 -13.81 8.24 1.56
CA GLN A 61 -14.63 8.68 2.69
C GLN A 61 -13.78 9.21 3.85
N ILE A 62 -12.67 8.55 4.18
CA ILE A 62 -11.72 9.04 5.19
C ILE A 62 -11.09 10.37 4.75
N GLY A 63 -10.76 10.48 3.45
CA GLY A 63 -10.18 11.68 2.84
C GLY A 63 -11.06 12.93 2.91
N VAL A 64 -12.35 12.81 3.26
CA VAL A 64 -13.22 13.97 3.52
C VAL A 64 -12.75 14.76 4.74
N ALA A 65 -12.31 14.06 5.81
CA ALA A 65 -11.99 14.68 7.09
C ALA A 65 -10.49 14.68 7.43
N SER A 66 -9.69 13.86 6.76
CA SER A 66 -8.28 13.62 7.10
C SER A 66 -7.39 13.70 5.86
N ASP A 67 -6.10 13.93 6.06
CA ASP A 67 -5.07 13.57 5.07
C ASP A 67 -4.84 12.06 5.15
N VAL A 68 -4.71 11.38 4.00
CA VAL A 68 -4.62 9.91 3.97
C VAL A 68 -3.29 9.44 3.40
N LEU A 69 -2.65 8.52 4.12
CA LEU A 69 -1.56 7.69 3.63
C LEU A 69 -2.08 6.27 3.46
N VAL A 70 -2.03 5.76 2.23
CA VAL A 70 -2.45 4.37 1.93
C VAL A 70 -1.20 3.56 1.63
N ALA A 71 -1.02 2.43 2.30
CA ALA A 71 0.07 1.50 2.06
C ALA A 71 -0.44 0.05 2.00
N ASP A 72 0.31 -0.83 1.35
CA ASP A 72 0.10 -2.27 1.41
C ASP A 72 1.32 -2.95 2.08
N ALA A 73 1.09 -3.88 2.99
CA ALA A 73 2.15 -4.58 3.72
C ALA A 73 2.64 -5.86 3.01
N GLY A 74 2.12 -6.16 1.82
CA GLY A 74 2.44 -7.33 1.01
C GLY A 74 1.46 -8.48 1.22
N GLY A 75 1.70 -9.61 0.55
CA GLY A 75 0.80 -10.77 0.52
C GLY A 75 -0.31 -10.65 -0.53
N ALA A 76 -0.12 -9.80 -1.53
CA ALA A 76 -1.10 -9.46 -2.54
C ALA A 76 -1.27 -10.49 -3.66
N PRO A 77 -0.22 -11.12 -4.23
CA PRO A 77 -0.40 -12.20 -5.20
C PRO A 77 -1.14 -13.40 -4.61
N GLY A 78 -2.08 -13.96 -5.37
CA GLY A 78 -2.75 -15.22 -5.00
C GLY A 78 -1.95 -16.50 -5.31
N GLY A 79 -0.84 -16.37 -6.04
CA GLY A 79 -0.03 -17.49 -6.52
C GLY A 79 0.98 -17.08 -7.59
N LYS A 80 1.63 -18.06 -8.22
CA LYS A 80 2.66 -17.87 -9.26
C LYS A 80 2.15 -18.07 -10.69
N SER A 81 0.92 -18.56 -10.85
CA SER A 81 0.37 -18.88 -12.18
C SER A 81 0.27 -17.61 -13.05
N PRO A 82 0.27 -17.72 -14.39
CA PRO A 82 0.06 -16.56 -15.26
C PRO A 82 -1.23 -15.79 -14.92
N TYR A 83 -2.29 -16.50 -14.52
CA TYR A 83 -3.54 -15.89 -14.06
C TYR A 83 -3.37 -15.09 -12.77
N ASP A 84 -2.65 -15.63 -11.78
CA ASP A 84 -2.40 -14.92 -10.51
C ASP A 84 -1.51 -13.69 -10.69
N ARG A 85 -0.48 -13.80 -11.53
CA ARG A 85 0.36 -12.66 -11.91
C ARG A 85 -0.47 -11.58 -12.58
N LYS A 86 -1.36 -11.96 -13.50
CA LYS A 86 -2.22 -10.99 -14.17
C LYS A 86 -3.19 -10.30 -13.21
N LYS A 87 -3.79 -11.04 -12.26
CA LYS A 87 -4.57 -10.44 -11.17
C LYS A 87 -3.72 -9.46 -10.35
N PHE A 88 -2.50 -9.83 -10.01
CA PHE A 88 -1.62 -8.94 -9.25
C PHE A 88 -1.31 -7.64 -10.01
N GLU A 89 -1.07 -7.70 -11.33
CA GLU A 89 -0.93 -6.48 -12.16
C GLU A 89 -2.15 -5.56 -12.06
N TYR A 90 -3.37 -6.11 -12.14
CA TYR A 90 -4.59 -5.31 -11.99
C TYR A 90 -4.78 -4.77 -10.58
N LEU A 91 -4.35 -5.51 -9.56
CA LEU A 91 -4.35 -5.04 -8.18
C LEU A 91 -3.42 -3.83 -8.02
N LEU A 92 -2.19 -3.91 -8.51
CA LEU A 92 -1.21 -2.81 -8.47
C LEU A 92 -1.71 -1.58 -9.23
N ARG A 93 -2.38 -1.76 -10.37
CA ARG A 93 -3.01 -0.66 -11.11
C ARG A 93 -4.09 0.04 -10.28
N GLY A 94 -4.99 -0.71 -9.64
CA GLY A 94 -5.99 -0.06 -8.80
C GLY A 94 -5.43 0.48 -7.48
N GLU A 95 -4.31 -0.04 -6.97
CA GLU A 95 -3.56 0.61 -5.89
C GLU A 95 -2.99 1.96 -6.32
N ALA A 96 -2.49 2.07 -7.55
CA ALA A 96 -2.07 3.35 -8.11
C ALA A 96 -3.26 4.35 -8.20
N GLU A 97 -4.44 3.90 -8.62
CA GLU A 97 -5.67 4.72 -8.63
C GLU A 97 -6.11 5.16 -7.22
N ILE A 98 -5.92 4.31 -6.21
CA ILE A 98 -6.19 4.64 -4.79
C ILE A 98 -5.09 5.56 -4.20
N GLN A 99 -4.02 5.81 -4.95
CA GLN A 99 -2.83 6.55 -4.51
C GLN A 99 -2.10 5.87 -3.34
N THR A 100 -2.01 4.53 -3.38
CA THR A 100 -1.13 3.77 -2.49
C THR A 100 0.30 4.26 -2.66
N VAL A 101 0.89 4.75 -1.57
CA VAL A 101 2.21 5.37 -1.58
C VAL A 101 3.35 4.36 -1.48
N ALA A 102 3.07 3.16 -0.98
CA ALA A 102 4.05 2.10 -0.80
C ALA A 102 3.36 0.73 -0.78
N HIS A 103 3.96 -0.23 -1.46
CA HIS A 103 3.58 -1.64 -1.43
C HIS A 103 4.80 -2.44 -0.97
N ASN A 104 4.76 -3.01 0.22
CA ASN A 104 5.89 -3.77 0.74
C ASN A 104 6.03 -5.12 0.01
N ILE A 105 7.26 -5.59 -0.17
CA ILE A 105 7.51 -6.96 -0.62
C ILE A 105 7.18 -7.93 0.53
N GLY A 106 6.05 -8.63 0.41
CA GLY A 106 5.62 -9.68 1.32
C GLY A 106 6.07 -11.08 0.88
N ALA A 107 5.57 -12.09 1.57
CA ALA A 107 5.90 -13.48 1.28
C ALA A 107 5.46 -13.90 -0.12
N ALA A 108 4.26 -13.48 -0.57
CA ALA A 108 3.72 -13.86 -1.87
C ALA A 108 4.43 -13.14 -3.03
N GLU A 109 4.86 -11.90 -2.84
CA GLU A 109 5.67 -11.14 -3.79
C GLU A 109 7.06 -11.75 -3.94
N ALA A 110 7.71 -12.10 -2.82
CA ALA A 110 9.03 -12.74 -2.83
C ALA A 110 9.04 -14.04 -3.65
N GLN A 111 7.91 -14.76 -3.67
CA GLN A 111 7.71 -15.97 -4.44
C GLN A 111 7.69 -15.75 -5.97
N LEU A 112 7.44 -14.53 -6.44
CA LEU A 112 7.52 -14.16 -7.87
C LEU A 112 8.97 -13.99 -8.35
N GLY A 113 9.88 -13.62 -7.44
CA GLY A 113 11.30 -13.43 -7.71
C GLY A 113 11.68 -12.04 -8.22
N ALA A 114 12.98 -11.70 -8.14
CA ALA A 114 13.51 -10.36 -8.43
C ALA A 114 13.18 -9.85 -9.84
N VAL A 115 13.27 -10.72 -10.85
CA VAL A 115 13.04 -10.36 -12.27
C VAL A 115 11.61 -9.86 -12.47
N GLU A 116 10.62 -10.58 -11.95
CA GLU A 116 9.22 -10.20 -12.09
C GLU A 116 8.90 -8.93 -11.30
N LEU A 117 9.43 -8.80 -10.08
CA LEU A 117 9.20 -7.60 -9.27
C LEU A 117 9.79 -6.34 -9.92
N ARG A 118 10.99 -6.42 -10.51
CA ARG A 118 11.59 -5.30 -11.26
C ARG A 118 10.79 -4.97 -12.52
N ARG A 119 10.31 -5.99 -13.24
CA ARG A 119 9.43 -5.81 -14.40
C ARG A 119 8.16 -5.05 -14.02
N LEU A 120 7.48 -5.49 -12.98
CA LEU A 120 6.26 -4.85 -12.47
C LEU A 120 6.53 -3.41 -12.00
N GLN A 121 7.66 -3.17 -11.33
CA GLN A 121 8.07 -1.82 -10.94
C GLN A 121 8.29 -0.92 -12.17
N GLY A 122 9.01 -1.41 -13.19
CA GLY A 122 9.31 -0.64 -14.40
C GLY A 122 8.10 -0.38 -15.28
N GLU A 123 7.25 -1.38 -15.50
CA GLU A 123 6.09 -1.28 -16.39
C GLU A 123 4.89 -0.56 -15.76
N LEU A 124 4.62 -0.80 -14.48
CA LEU A 124 3.43 -0.28 -13.80
C LEU A 124 3.73 0.88 -12.87
N SER A 125 5.01 1.27 -12.70
CA SER A 125 5.44 2.20 -11.65
C SER A 125 4.95 1.75 -10.27
N ALA A 126 4.92 0.43 -10.02
CA ALA A 126 4.46 -0.12 -8.76
C ALA A 126 5.31 0.43 -7.61
N PRO A 127 4.69 0.96 -6.53
CA PRO A 127 5.42 1.65 -5.46
C PRO A 127 6.08 0.65 -4.49
N PHE A 128 6.83 -0.31 -5.00
CA PHE A 128 7.46 -1.33 -4.18
C PHE A 128 8.49 -0.73 -3.22
N VAL A 129 8.43 -1.20 -1.96
CA VAL A 129 9.44 -0.88 -0.94
C VAL A 129 9.88 -2.13 -0.21
N SER A 130 11.17 -2.24 0.12
CA SER A 130 11.68 -3.22 1.07
C SER A 130 13.12 -2.92 1.46
N ALA A 131 13.39 -2.78 2.76
CA ALA A 131 14.70 -2.38 3.28
C ALA A 131 15.68 -3.55 3.47
N ASN A 132 15.19 -4.78 3.46
CA ASN A 132 15.96 -5.97 3.79
C ASN A 132 15.81 -7.13 2.78
N VAL A 133 15.20 -6.87 1.61
CA VAL A 133 15.10 -7.86 0.53
C VAL A 133 16.05 -7.48 -0.60
N VAL A 134 16.94 -8.40 -0.94
CA VAL A 134 17.91 -8.27 -2.04
C VAL A 134 17.85 -9.50 -2.92
N ASP A 135 18.33 -9.39 -4.15
CA ASP A 135 18.48 -10.54 -5.04
C ASP A 135 19.65 -11.45 -4.62
N ALA A 136 19.87 -12.50 -5.40
CA ALA A 136 20.95 -13.46 -5.14
C ALA A 136 22.34 -12.80 -5.12
N ASP A 137 22.54 -11.71 -5.85
CA ASP A 137 23.79 -10.97 -5.95
C ASP A 137 23.92 -9.89 -4.87
N GLY A 138 22.93 -9.78 -3.97
CA GLY A 138 22.92 -8.80 -2.90
C GLY A 138 22.46 -7.40 -3.34
N GLN A 139 21.91 -7.26 -4.55
CA GLN A 139 21.40 -5.99 -5.05
C GLN A 139 19.96 -5.76 -4.58
N ASN A 140 19.66 -4.52 -4.20
CA ASN A 140 18.29 -4.13 -3.87
C ASN A 140 17.36 -4.37 -5.07
N ILE A 141 16.18 -4.92 -4.80
CA ILE A 141 15.16 -5.17 -5.83
C ILE A 141 14.23 -3.97 -6.05
N CYS A 142 14.09 -3.12 -5.04
CA CYS A 142 13.28 -1.90 -5.04
C CYS A 142 13.87 -0.91 -4.00
N PRO A 143 13.41 0.36 -3.95
CA PRO A 143 13.81 1.28 -2.90
C PRO A 143 13.58 0.73 -1.49
N SER A 144 14.48 1.05 -0.55
CA SER A 144 14.35 0.60 0.84
C SER A 144 13.19 1.27 1.59
N HIS A 145 12.80 2.45 1.12
CA HIS A 145 11.78 3.28 1.74
C HIS A 145 11.17 4.24 0.72
N GLN A 146 10.02 4.81 1.08
CA GLN A 146 9.38 5.91 0.36
C GLN A 146 9.25 7.14 1.26
N LEU A 147 9.67 8.30 0.74
CA LEU A 147 9.40 9.60 1.37
C LEU A 147 8.08 10.18 0.85
N VAL A 148 7.20 10.57 1.76
CA VAL A 148 5.87 11.10 1.42
C VAL A 148 5.59 12.35 2.24
N ALA A 149 5.05 13.39 1.59
CA ALA A 149 4.57 14.59 2.27
C ALA A 149 3.03 14.62 2.33
N ARG A 150 2.47 15.08 3.46
CA ARG A 150 1.07 15.50 3.62
C ARG A 150 1.05 16.80 4.41
N GLY A 151 0.55 17.88 3.79
CA GLY A 151 0.77 19.24 4.30
C GLY A 151 2.26 19.52 4.48
N ASP A 152 2.63 20.06 5.64
CA ASP A 152 4.02 20.34 6.02
C ASP A 152 4.72 19.15 6.69
N THR A 153 4.02 18.03 6.88
CA THR A 153 4.58 16.84 7.53
C THR A 153 5.14 15.87 6.51
N ARG A 154 6.30 15.29 6.84
CA ARG A 154 6.97 14.25 6.05
C ARG A 154 6.94 12.92 6.78
N PHE A 155 6.74 11.89 5.99
CA PHE A 155 6.66 10.51 6.43
C PHE A 155 7.68 9.70 5.66
N VAL A 156 8.32 8.77 6.38
CA VAL A 156 9.10 7.72 5.76
C VAL A 156 8.35 6.41 5.92
N VAL A 157 8.08 5.74 4.81
CA VAL A 157 7.47 4.40 4.81
C VAL A 157 8.57 3.40 4.50
N VAL A 158 8.85 2.51 5.46
CA VAL A 158 9.89 1.49 5.34
C VAL A 158 9.22 0.11 5.33
N GLY A 159 9.53 -0.69 4.31
CA GLY A 159 9.07 -2.07 4.21
C GLY A 159 10.10 -3.03 4.80
N VAL A 160 9.66 -4.08 5.48
CA VAL A 160 10.53 -5.20 5.91
C VAL A 160 9.83 -6.53 5.68
N LEU A 161 10.62 -7.56 5.39
CA LEU A 161 10.16 -8.94 5.24
C LEU A 161 10.84 -9.85 6.27
N SER A 162 10.13 -10.83 6.81
CA SER A 162 10.74 -11.81 7.71
C SER A 162 11.74 -12.71 6.96
N PRO A 163 12.96 -12.96 7.50
CA PRO A 163 13.96 -13.81 6.86
C PRO A 163 13.49 -15.22 6.49
N LYS A 164 12.47 -15.73 7.20
CA LYS A 164 11.85 -17.04 6.91
C LYS A 164 11.21 -17.13 5.52
N PHE A 165 10.97 -15.99 4.87
CA PHE A 165 10.40 -15.91 3.54
C PHE A 165 11.44 -15.73 2.43
N ALA A 166 12.73 -15.88 2.74
CA ALA A 166 13.77 -15.97 1.73
C ALA A 166 13.46 -17.10 0.72
N THR A 167 13.91 -16.91 -0.51
CA THR A 167 13.71 -17.88 -1.60
C THR A 167 15.04 -18.14 -2.29
N ALA A 168 15.11 -19.13 -3.19
CA ALA A 168 16.33 -19.39 -3.96
C ALA A 168 16.82 -18.16 -4.77
N GLY A 169 15.91 -17.27 -5.16
CA GLY A 169 16.23 -16.07 -5.94
C GLY A 169 16.27 -14.77 -5.13
N LEU A 170 15.96 -14.79 -3.82
CA LEU A 170 15.92 -13.60 -2.97
C LEU A 170 16.49 -13.90 -1.59
N LYS A 171 17.44 -13.08 -1.16
CA LYS A 171 17.97 -13.09 0.20
C LYS A 171 17.20 -12.06 1.04
N VAL A 172 16.97 -12.40 2.30
CA VAL A 172 16.26 -11.53 3.24
C VAL A 172 17.09 -11.41 4.51
N ALA A 173 17.63 -10.21 4.75
CA ALA A 173 18.42 -9.92 5.95
C ALA A 173 17.52 -9.80 7.19
N ASP A 174 18.10 -9.95 8.38
CA ASP A 174 17.37 -9.66 9.62
C ASP A 174 16.83 -8.22 9.59
N PRO A 175 15.55 -7.96 9.92
CA PRO A 175 14.99 -6.61 9.95
C PRO A 175 15.81 -5.64 10.82
N ALA A 176 16.44 -6.13 11.89
CA ALA A 176 17.33 -5.35 12.73
C ALA A 176 18.59 -4.89 11.98
N GLU A 177 19.06 -5.65 10.99
CA GLU A 177 20.24 -5.36 10.17
C GLU A 177 19.89 -4.66 8.84
N SER A 178 18.64 -4.21 8.69
CA SER A 178 18.18 -3.61 7.43
C SER A 178 18.94 -2.33 7.07
N SER A 179 19.18 -2.15 5.77
CA SER A 179 19.95 -1.05 5.18
C SER A 179 19.41 0.35 5.51
N TRP A 180 18.15 0.45 5.95
CA TRP A 180 17.53 1.70 6.36
C TRP A 180 18.23 2.35 7.58
N ARG A 181 18.82 1.56 8.48
CA ARG A 181 19.45 2.07 9.72
C ARG A 181 20.61 3.04 9.48
N GLY A 182 21.20 3.05 8.29
CA GLY A 182 22.31 3.95 7.92
C GLY A 182 21.91 5.18 7.10
N SER A 183 20.62 5.39 6.80
CA SER A 183 20.22 6.53 5.98
C SER A 183 20.40 7.87 6.71
N PRO A 184 20.95 8.90 6.05
CA PRO A 184 21.12 10.21 6.67
C PRO A 184 19.75 10.73 7.11
N ARG A 185 19.67 11.24 8.34
CA ARG A 185 18.51 12.04 8.79
C ARG A 185 18.24 13.08 7.71
N PRO A 186 17.00 13.24 7.19
CA PRO A 186 16.72 14.22 6.15
C PRO A 186 17.12 15.61 6.67
N THR A 187 18.22 16.15 6.12
CA THR A 187 18.86 17.38 6.61
C THR A 187 18.24 18.65 6.01
N SER A 188 17.35 18.54 5.01
CA SER A 188 16.72 19.73 4.43
C SER A 188 15.37 19.47 3.76
N SER A 189 14.60 20.56 3.63
CA SER A 189 13.22 20.57 3.15
C SER A 189 13.07 20.50 1.61
N SER A 190 14.10 20.24 0.81
CA SER A 190 14.04 20.43 -0.65
C SER A 190 13.97 19.16 -1.52
N GLU A 191 14.21 17.95 -1.01
CA GLU A 191 14.45 16.77 -1.88
C GLU A 191 13.26 15.81 -2.13
N VAL A 192 12.06 16.09 -1.60
CA VAL A 192 10.93 15.14 -1.72
C VAL A 192 10.02 15.50 -2.90
N PRO A 193 9.72 14.57 -3.83
CA PRO A 193 8.68 14.76 -4.83
C PRO A 193 7.35 15.08 -4.14
N ARG A 194 6.81 16.28 -4.37
CA ARG A 194 5.46 16.62 -3.91
C ARG A 194 4.49 15.74 -4.66
N ALA A 195 3.99 14.69 -4.02
CA ALA A 195 2.80 13.99 -4.51
C ALA A 195 1.71 15.05 -4.68
N ARG A 196 1.38 15.41 -5.92
CA ARG A 196 0.26 16.29 -6.21
C ARG A 196 -1.00 15.55 -5.77
N ALA A 197 -1.44 15.83 -4.56
CA ALA A 197 -2.76 15.45 -4.08
C ALA A 197 -3.80 16.27 -4.87
N SER A 198 -4.05 15.89 -6.12
CA SER A 198 -5.26 16.26 -6.82
C SER A 198 -6.26 15.12 -6.70
N LEU A 199 -6.62 14.77 -5.47
CA LEU A 199 -7.93 14.20 -5.22
C LEU A 199 -8.92 15.31 -5.60
N ARG A 200 -9.48 15.23 -6.81
CA ARG A 200 -10.65 16.05 -7.17
C ARG A 200 -11.70 15.72 -6.12
N ALA A 201 -11.95 16.66 -5.22
CA ALA A 201 -13.02 16.57 -4.25
C ALA A 201 -14.33 16.39 -5.04
N ALA A 202 -14.87 15.17 -5.05
CA ALA A 202 -16.30 15.01 -5.25
C ALA A 202 -16.96 15.75 -4.09
N GLN A 203 -17.73 16.79 -4.41
CA GLN A 203 -18.44 17.62 -3.44
C GLN A 203 -19.24 16.74 -2.49
N ALA A 204 -18.82 16.70 -1.22
CA ALA A 204 -19.61 16.13 -0.12
C ALA A 204 -20.09 17.28 0.78
N PRO A 205 -21.35 17.24 1.27
CA PRO A 205 -21.95 18.34 2.04
C PRO A 205 -21.34 18.51 3.44
N PRO A 206 -21.50 19.69 4.07
CA PRO A 206 -20.87 20.01 5.34
C PRO A 206 -21.62 19.34 6.51
N CYS A 207 -20.92 18.48 7.27
CA CYS A 207 -21.38 18.02 8.57
C CYS A 207 -20.40 18.50 9.65
N GLY A 208 -20.83 19.52 10.40
CA GLY A 208 -20.07 20.11 11.50
C GLY A 208 -20.12 19.29 12.79
N GLY A 209 -19.05 19.41 13.58
CA GLY A 209 -18.96 18.94 14.97
C GLY A 209 -17.49 18.82 15.41
N PRO A 210 -17.12 19.29 16.61
CA PRO A 210 -15.73 19.27 17.05
C PRO A 210 -15.31 17.85 17.43
N ARG A 211 -14.13 17.38 16.98
CA ARG A 211 -13.64 16.04 17.33
C ARG A 211 -12.22 16.05 17.85
N ARG A 212 -12.08 15.40 19.01
CA ARG A 212 -10.82 15.03 19.66
C ARG A 212 -10.01 14.07 18.77
N ILE A 213 -8.69 14.22 18.86
CA ILE A 213 -7.68 13.36 18.24
C ILE A 213 -7.84 11.92 18.74
N LYS A 214 -8.13 10.98 17.84
CA LYS A 214 -8.02 9.54 18.06
C LYS A 214 -7.32 8.92 16.86
N ALA A 215 -6.12 8.37 17.06
CA ALA A 215 -5.53 7.44 16.11
C ALA A 215 -6.25 6.10 16.27
N SER A 216 -6.97 5.66 15.24
CA SER A 216 -7.63 4.35 15.22
C SER A 216 -6.93 3.47 14.20
N PHE A 217 -6.28 2.41 14.68
CA PHE A 217 -5.78 1.33 13.84
C PHE A 217 -6.92 0.35 13.59
N SER A 218 -7.25 0.10 12.32
CA SER A 218 -8.15 -0.98 11.93
C SER A 218 -7.39 -1.95 11.04
N CYS A 219 -6.94 -3.06 11.64
CA CYS A 219 -6.39 -4.19 10.89
C CYS A 219 -7.56 -5.11 10.54
N ILE A 220 -7.92 -5.19 9.26
CA ILE A 220 -8.92 -6.14 8.76
C ILE A 220 -8.15 -7.33 8.20
N SER A 221 -7.70 -8.23 9.07
CA SER A 221 -7.17 -9.54 8.66
C SER A 221 -8.30 -10.57 8.76
N LYS A 222 -8.55 -11.31 7.67
CA LYS A 222 -9.32 -12.56 7.75
C LYS A 222 -8.32 -13.69 7.90
N SER A 223 -8.00 -14.05 9.15
CA SER A 223 -7.31 -15.30 9.42
C SER A 223 -8.23 -16.47 9.01
N ALA A 224 -7.82 -17.21 7.98
CA ALA A 224 -8.47 -18.48 7.63
C ALA A 224 -8.30 -19.48 8.80
N PRO A 225 -9.34 -20.23 9.20
CA PRO A 225 -9.20 -21.24 10.23
C PRO A 225 -8.24 -22.35 9.75
N ARG A 226 -7.22 -22.61 10.57
CA ARG A 226 -6.27 -23.71 10.40
C ARG A 226 -7.04 -25.03 10.52
N MET A 227 -7.25 -25.73 9.40
CA MET A 227 -7.78 -27.10 9.44
C MET A 227 -6.73 -28.02 10.11
N LEU A 228 -7.11 -28.60 11.25
CA LEU A 228 -6.36 -29.69 11.88
C LEU A 228 -6.59 -30.99 11.09
N PRO A 229 -5.59 -31.86 10.96
CA PRO A 229 -5.77 -33.18 10.35
C PRO A 229 -6.45 -34.11 11.37
N GLY A 230 -7.67 -34.54 11.06
CA GLY A 230 -8.47 -35.37 11.96
C GLY A 230 -9.29 -36.42 11.23
N THR A 231 -8.78 -37.64 11.26
CA THR A 231 -9.50 -38.93 11.30
C THR A 231 -10.42 -39.31 10.14
N ALA A 232 -9.96 -40.29 9.37
CA ALA A 232 -10.79 -41.15 8.53
C ALA A 232 -11.92 -41.79 9.35
N ARG A 233 -13.16 -41.59 8.90
CA ARG A 233 -14.29 -42.48 9.22
C ARG A 233 -14.87 -43.00 7.92
N SER A 234 -14.79 -44.32 7.77
CA SER A 234 -15.56 -45.10 6.82
C SER A 234 -17.04 -45.04 7.21
N SER A 235 -17.90 -44.59 6.31
CA SER A 235 -19.34 -44.89 6.39
C SER A 235 -19.86 -45.19 5.00
N SER A 236 -20.09 -46.48 4.77
CA SER A 236 -20.86 -47.06 3.68
C SER A 236 -22.32 -46.59 3.71
N SER A 237 -22.74 -45.89 2.68
CA SER A 237 -24.12 -45.82 2.17
C SER A 237 -24.00 -45.28 0.74
N GLY A 238 -24.34 -46.01 -0.31
CA GLY A 238 -25.64 -46.63 -0.55
C GLY A 238 -26.52 -45.64 -1.31
N GLN A 239 -26.13 -45.24 -2.53
CA GLN A 239 -27.03 -44.51 -3.45
C GLN A 239 -26.90 -45.05 -4.89
N THR A 240 -28.02 -45.61 -5.32
CA THR A 240 -28.33 -46.16 -6.64
C THR A 240 -28.58 -45.03 -7.64
N TRP A 241 -27.86 -45.04 -8.76
CA TRP A 241 -28.12 -44.15 -9.90
C TRP A 241 -29.13 -44.82 -10.84
N ARG A 242 -30.37 -44.32 -10.85
CA ARG A 242 -31.36 -44.61 -11.90
C ARG A 242 -31.01 -43.78 -13.13
N THR A 243 -30.78 -44.47 -14.25
CA THR A 243 -30.64 -43.88 -15.58
C THR A 243 -32.01 -43.47 -16.13
N MET A 244 -32.17 -42.19 -16.48
CA MET A 244 -33.30 -41.70 -17.26
C MET A 244 -32.93 -41.80 -18.74
N ARG A 245 -33.56 -42.73 -19.46
CA ARG A 245 -33.67 -42.70 -20.93
C ARG A 245 -34.68 -41.62 -21.29
N ARG A 246 -34.32 -40.76 -22.24
CA ARG A 246 -35.29 -39.94 -22.99
C ARG A 246 -35.62 -40.67 -24.29
N SER A 247 -36.92 -40.75 -24.55
CA SER A 247 -37.53 -40.96 -25.85
C SER A 247 -37.36 -39.73 -26.73
#